data_AF-A0A927BAR5-F1
#
_entry.id   AF-A0A927BAR5-F1
#
_cell.length_a   1.000
_cell.length_b   1.000
_cell.length_c   1.000
_cell.angle_alpha   90.00
_cell.angle_beta   90.00
_cell.angle_gamma   90.00
#
_symmetry.space_group_name_H-M   'P 1'
#
loop_
_entity.id
_entity.type
_entity.pdbx_description
1 polymer ?
#
loop_
_entity_poly.entity_id
_entity_poly.type
_entity_poly.pdbx_seq_one_letter_code
_entity_poly.pdbx_strand_id
1 'polypeptide(L)'
;MIQVKTTLPQKNSMEALIEYVSSFDPTFPLKIRGANPAEIKMLEQLVGRSLPAQYVEYLSHMGHDNGGLFLFEPGEKTDITTILDSYQYMVEENDPIAPKDCILIAEDIFPSQQLALRENGEAEPTVWRIEGEWQGELYAASLEGLLWRRAFMNYQLKFLKNYGYWIIPPMQICEAAKNLAHELGFQQLWFSDEIVYCGEREDARLTIDRYSGGCHAYLSTQNKSEFENLGTRLVNQLKAKYVGSRSI
;
A
#
# COMPACT_ATOMS: atom_id res chain seq x y z
N MET A 1 -2.67 -7.52 -28.92
CA MET A 1 -3.39 -6.60 -28.03
C MET A 1 -4.04 -7.44 -26.96
N ILE A 2 -3.53 -7.38 -25.72
CA ILE A 2 -4.18 -8.02 -24.57
C ILE A 2 -5.28 -7.03 -24.14
N GLN A 3 -6.56 -7.40 -24.32
CA GLN A 3 -7.65 -6.68 -23.67
C GLN A 3 -7.52 -6.95 -22.17
N VAL A 4 -6.86 -6.04 -21.45
CA VAL A 4 -6.85 -6.08 -19.99
C VAL A 4 -8.29 -5.76 -19.57
N LYS A 5 -9.00 -6.75 -19.02
CA LYS A 5 -10.27 -6.49 -18.31
C LYS A 5 -9.94 -5.55 -17.17
N THR A 6 -10.37 -4.30 -17.29
CA THR A 6 -10.07 -3.22 -16.33
C THR A 6 -10.97 -3.23 -15.09
N THR A 7 -11.91 -4.17 -14.99
CA THR A 7 -12.83 -4.24 -13.85
C THR A 7 -12.18 -4.99 -12.70
N LEU A 8 -11.97 -4.29 -11.59
CA LEU A 8 -11.47 -4.88 -10.34
C LEU A 8 -12.40 -6.02 -9.88
N PRO A 9 -11.85 -7.12 -9.34
CA PRO A 9 -12.66 -8.17 -8.72
C PRO A 9 -13.55 -7.60 -7.62
N GLN A 10 -14.78 -8.11 -7.52
CA GLN A 10 -15.70 -7.80 -6.41
C GLN A 10 -15.43 -8.64 -5.15
N LYS A 11 -14.51 -9.61 -5.21
CA LYS A 11 -14.22 -10.54 -4.11
C LYS A 11 -12.96 -10.08 -3.36
N ASN A 12 -13.16 -9.79 -2.09
CA ASN A 12 -12.16 -9.36 -1.12
C ASN A 12 -11.43 -10.58 -0.53
N SER A 13 -10.45 -11.13 -1.26
CA SER A 13 -9.65 -12.29 -0.82
C SER A 13 -8.25 -12.21 -1.39
N MET A 14 -7.29 -12.87 -0.75
CA MET A 14 -5.91 -12.93 -1.22
C MET A 14 -5.81 -13.58 -2.61
N GLU A 15 -6.63 -14.61 -2.87
CA GLU A 15 -6.72 -15.25 -4.18
C GLU A 15 -7.12 -14.26 -5.28
N ALA A 16 -8.09 -13.39 -5.00
CA ALA A 16 -8.56 -12.38 -5.96
C ALA A 16 -7.49 -11.30 -6.20
N LEU A 17 -6.73 -10.92 -5.17
CA LEU A 17 -5.58 -10.03 -5.32
C LEU A 17 -4.50 -10.67 -6.20
N ILE A 18 -4.18 -11.95 -5.96
CA ILE A 18 -3.20 -12.70 -6.75
C ILE A 18 -3.66 -12.80 -8.21
N GLU A 19 -4.93 -13.14 -8.46
CA GLU A 19 -5.51 -13.17 -9.80
C GLU A 19 -5.42 -11.80 -10.49
N TYR A 20 -5.79 -10.74 -9.76
CA TYR A 20 -5.71 -9.36 -10.26
C TYR A 20 -4.29 -8.99 -10.68
N VAL A 21 -3.29 -9.20 -9.82
CA VAL A 21 -1.89 -8.93 -10.15
C VAL A 21 -1.42 -9.81 -11.31
N SER A 22 -1.82 -11.08 -11.33
CA SER A 22 -1.46 -12.03 -12.38
C SER A 22 -1.96 -11.63 -13.78
N SER A 23 -3.02 -10.82 -13.85
CA SER A 23 -3.50 -10.26 -15.11
C SER A 23 -2.53 -9.25 -15.75
N PHE A 24 -1.64 -8.64 -14.94
CA PHE A 24 -0.59 -7.73 -15.39
C PHE A 24 0.78 -8.41 -15.45
N ASP A 25 1.07 -9.29 -14.49
CA ASP A 25 2.30 -10.08 -14.41
C ASP A 25 1.96 -11.57 -14.24
N PRO A 26 1.85 -12.34 -15.33
CA PRO A 26 1.53 -13.77 -15.28
C PRO A 26 2.53 -14.62 -14.50
N THR A 27 3.72 -14.09 -14.20
CA THR A 27 4.74 -14.78 -13.41
C THR A 27 4.60 -14.52 -11.90
N PHE A 28 3.72 -13.62 -11.48
CA PHE A 28 3.54 -13.24 -10.07
C PHE A 28 3.28 -14.43 -9.13
N PRO A 29 2.43 -15.43 -9.48
CA PRO A 29 2.23 -16.60 -8.61
C PRO A 29 3.50 -17.44 -8.38
N LEU A 30 4.50 -17.34 -9.27
CA LEU A 30 5.79 -18.01 -9.13
C LEU A 30 6.79 -17.21 -8.28
N LYS A 31 6.51 -15.92 -8.04
CA LYS A 31 7.36 -15.01 -7.26
C LYS A 31 6.95 -14.96 -5.79
N ILE A 32 5.68 -15.18 -5.48
CA ILE A 32 5.21 -15.19 -4.10
C ILE A 32 5.54 -16.50 -3.40
N ARG A 33 5.75 -16.43 -2.08
CA ARG A 33 5.99 -17.60 -1.25
C ARG A 33 5.36 -17.40 0.13
N GLY A 34 4.50 -18.33 0.51
CA GLY A 34 3.85 -18.35 1.82
C GLY A 34 4.74 -18.86 2.94
N ALA A 35 4.49 -18.37 4.15
CA ALA A 35 4.96 -18.94 5.39
C ALA A 35 4.23 -20.26 5.68
N ASN A 36 4.91 -21.19 6.34
CA ASN A 36 4.29 -22.43 6.78
C ASN A 36 3.54 -22.24 8.11
N PRO A 37 2.58 -23.13 8.46
CA PRO A 37 1.78 -22.98 9.68
C PRO A 37 2.58 -22.95 10.99
N ALA A 38 3.77 -23.56 11.03
CA ALA A 38 4.60 -23.57 12.23
C ALA A 38 5.24 -22.20 12.47
N GLU A 39 5.65 -21.50 11.41
CA GLU A 39 6.19 -20.13 11.51
C GLU A 39 5.11 -19.12 11.93
N ILE A 40 3.91 -19.23 11.35
CA ILE A 40 2.76 -18.40 11.74
C ILE A 40 2.44 -18.61 13.23
N LYS A 41 2.41 -19.86 13.68
CA LYS A 41 2.20 -20.19 15.11
C LYS A 41 3.33 -19.69 16.00
N MET A 42 4.57 -19.70 15.52
CA MET A 42 5.71 -19.15 16.26
C MET A 42 5.55 -17.64 16.43
N LEU A 43 5.09 -16.93 15.39
CA LEU A 43 4.80 -15.50 15.48
C LEU A 43 3.66 -15.23 16.47
N GLU A 44 2.57 -16.01 16.45
CA GLU A 44 1.50 -15.92 17.47
C GLU A 44 2.03 -16.09 18.90
N GLN A 45 2.98 -16.99 19.12
CA GLN A 45 3.60 -17.20 20.42
C GLN A 45 4.45 -16.00 20.87
N LEU A 46 5.23 -15.40 19.98
CA LEU A 46 6.06 -14.23 20.27
C LEU A 46 5.21 -12.97 20.52
N VAL A 47 4.14 -12.80 19.73
CA VAL A 47 3.17 -11.71 19.92
C VAL A 47 2.31 -11.94 21.18
N GLY A 48 2.13 -13.19 21.60
CA GLY A 48 1.36 -13.58 22.79
C GLY A 48 -0.16 -13.62 22.57
N ARG A 49 -0.62 -13.66 21.31
CA ARG A 49 -2.04 -13.80 20.92
C ARG A 49 -2.17 -14.34 19.50
N SER A 50 -3.39 -14.73 19.12
CA SER A 50 -3.70 -15.10 17.74
C SER A 50 -3.55 -13.91 16.78
N LEU A 51 -3.06 -14.19 15.57
CA LEU A 51 -2.96 -13.16 14.54
C LEU A 51 -4.33 -12.86 13.91
N PRO A 52 -4.55 -11.63 13.41
CA PRO A 52 -5.74 -11.29 12.64
C PRO A 52 -5.87 -12.20 11.41
N ALA A 53 -7.10 -12.62 11.10
CA ALA A 53 -7.35 -13.60 10.04
C ALA A 53 -6.79 -13.17 8.67
N GLN A 54 -6.95 -11.89 8.32
CA GLN A 54 -6.41 -11.33 7.08
C GLN A 54 -4.87 -11.38 7.04
N TYR A 55 -4.21 -11.21 8.19
CA TYR A 55 -2.76 -11.28 8.26
C TYR A 55 -2.26 -12.73 8.16
N VAL A 56 -2.98 -13.70 8.76
CA VAL A 56 -2.72 -15.13 8.56
C VAL A 56 -2.85 -15.51 7.09
N GLU A 57 -3.90 -15.02 6.41
CA GLU A 57 -4.10 -15.26 4.97
C GLU A 57 -2.96 -14.66 4.15
N TYR A 58 -2.56 -13.40 4.42
CA TYR A 58 -1.40 -12.77 3.81
C TYR A 58 -0.13 -13.61 4.00
N LEU A 59 0.20 -13.99 5.24
CA LEU A 59 1.39 -14.78 5.53
C LEU A 59 1.36 -16.13 4.81
N SER A 60 0.21 -16.78 4.74
CA SER A 60 0.05 -18.09 4.08
C SER A 60 0.32 -18.05 2.57
N HIS A 61 0.23 -16.87 1.93
CA HIS A 61 0.50 -16.70 0.50
C HIS A 61 1.81 -15.97 0.20
N MET A 62 2.20 -15.01 1.04
CA MET A 62 3.25 -14.02 0.77
C MET A 62 4.21 -13.83 1.96
N GLY A 63 4.15 -14.70 2.97
CA GLY A 63 4.90 -14.54 4.22
C GLY A 63 6.43 -14.63 4.09
N HIS A 64 6.98 -15.24 3.04
CA HIS A 64 8.42 -15.23 2.77
C HIS A 64 8.83 -14.42 1.54
N ASP A 65 7.90 -14.22 0.60
CA ASP A 65 8.11 -13.37 -0.57
C ASP A 65 6.77 -12.84 -1.05
N ASN A 66 6.64 -11.53 -1.16
CA ASN A 66 5.43 -10.86 -1.65
C ASN A 66 5.49 -10.54 -3.15
N GLY A 67 6.48 -11.07 -3.86
CA GLY A 67 6.61 -10.95 -5.32
C GLY A 67 6.93 -9.52 -5.79
N GLY A 68 7.44 -8.67 -4.90
CA GLY A 68 7.72 -7.26 -5.17
C GLY A 68 6.50 -6.35 -5.03
N LEU A 69 5.46 -6.79 -4.30
CA LEU A 69 4.29 -5.96 -4.03
C LEU A 69 4.64 -4.78 -3.11
N PHE A 70 5.56 -4.99 -2.14
CA PHE A 70 6.02 -4.03 -1.12
C PHE A 70 4.87 -3.32 -0.36
N LEU A 71 4.72 -3.48 0.94
CA LEU A 71 3.73 -2.78 1.78
C LEU A 71 4.00 -1.27 1.95
N PHE A 72 5.27 -0.87 1.98
CA PHE A 72 5.73 0.48 2.29
C PHE A 72 6.62 1.04 1.17
N GLU A 73 7.91 0.72 1.19
CA GLU A 73 8.92 1.23 0.25
C GLU A 73 9.73 0.08 -0.35
N PRO A 74 10.32 0.27 -1.56
CA PRO A 74 11.21 -0.74 -2.13
C PRO A 74 12.36 -1.07 -1.18
N GLY A 75 12.49 -2.36 -0.85
CA GLY A 75 13.56 -2.88 0.00
C GLY A 75 13.20 -3.05 1.48
N GLU A 76 11.96 -2.73 1.87
CA GLU A 76 11.41 -3.19 3.14
C GLU A 76 11.59 -4.72 3.33
N LYS A 77 11.54 -5.15 4.58
CA LYS A 77 11.58 -6.55 4.96
C LYS A 77 10.23 -6.96 5.51
N THR A 78 9.54 -7.81 4.76
CA THR A 78 8.23 -8.39 5.12
C THR A 78 8.28 -9.90 5.26
N ASP A 79 9.46 -10.51 5.11
CA ASP A 79 9.67 -11.94 5.34
C ASP A 79 9.41 -12.24 6.82
N ILE A 80 8.56 -13.22 7.09
CA ILE A 80 8.19 -13.68 8.43
C ILE A 80 9.43 -14.07 9.23
N THR A 81 10.49 -14.59 8.60
CA THR A 81 11.73 -14.90 9.30
C THR A 81 12.38 -13.65 9.87
N THR A 82 12.38 -12.54 9.10
CA THR A 82 12.85 -11.25 9.60
C THR A 82 11.98 -10.76 10.75
N ILE A 83 10.65 -10.85 10.63
CA ILE A 83 9.75 -10.41 11.70
C ILE A 83 9.97 -11.25 12.98
N LEU A 84 10.14 -12.56 12.85
CA LEU A 84 10.46 -13.45 13.97
C LEU A 84 11.80 -13.09 14.62
N ASP A 85 12.84 -12.87 13.82
CA ASP A 85 14.17 -12.45 14.29
C ASP A 85 14.10 -11.13 15.06
N SER A 86 13.28 -10.17 14.59
CA SER A 86 13.08 -8.89 15.28
C SER A 86 12.41 -9.05 16.64
N TYR A 87 11.37 -9.88 16.74
CA TYR A 87 10.76 -10.18 18.04
C TYR A 87 11.73 -10.89 18.99
N GLN A 88 12.53 -11.83 18.50
CA GLN A 88 13.55 -12.51 19.30
C GLN A 88 14.60 -11.53 19.80
N TYR A 89 15.12 -10.68 18.91
CA TYR A 89 16.07 -9.63 19.26
C TYR A 89 15.53 -8.70 20.35
N MET A 90 14.27 -8.26 20.25
CA MET A 90 13.65 -7.40 21.27
C MET A 90 13.61 -8.09 22.65
N VAL A 91 13.35 -9.40 22.68
CA VAL A 91 13.35 -10.18 23.93
C VAL A 91 14.77 -10.35 24.48
N GLU A 92 15.74 -10.67 23.63
CA GLU A 92 17.12 -10.95 24.02
C GLU A 92 17.85 -9.69 24.53
N GLU A 93 17.66 -8.56 23.86
CA GLU A 93 18.30 -7.28 24.21
C GLU A 93 17.51 -6.48 25.27
N ASN A 94 16.37 -7.02 25.75
CA ASN A 94 15.46 -6.34 26.65
C ASN A 94 15.02 -4.95 26.10
N ASP A 95 14.85 -4.89 24.78
CA ASP A 95 14.33 -3.74 24.05
C ASP A 95 12.79 -3.68 24.16
N PRO A 96 12.14 -2.52 23.99
CA PRO A 96 10.68 -2.44 24.04
C PRO A 96 10.03 -3.31 22.95
N ILE A 97 9.48 -4.45 23.38
CA ILE A 97 8.62 -5.30 22.55
C ILE A 97 7.41 -4.48 22.06
N ALA A 98 6.91 -4.82 20.87
CA ALA A 98 5.65 -4.30 20.35
C ALA A 98 4.56 -4.25 21.43
N PRO A 99 3.84 -3.11 21.59
CA PRO A 99 2.68 -3.01 22.45
C PRO A 99 1.68 -4.14 22.17
N LYS A 100 0.90 -4.54 23.17
CA LYS A 100 -0.02 -5.69 23.04
C LYS A 100 -1.05 -5.50 21.91
N ASP A 101 -1.44 -4.27 21.64
CA ASP A 101 -2.35 -3.87 20.56
C ASP A 101 -1.67 -3.83 19.19
N CYS A 102 -0.35 -3.98 19.11
CA CYS A 102 0.45 -3.87 17.90
C CYS A 102 1.04 -5.23 17.46
N ILE A 103 1.15 -5.43 16.15
CA ILE A 103 1.86 -6.55 15.52
C ILE A 103 2.76 -5.99 14.43
N LEU A 104 4.07 -6.21 14.52
CA LEU A 104 5.01 -5.81 13.48
C LEU A 104 4.75 -6.61 12.20
N ILE A 105 4.65 -5.93 11.05
CA ILE A 105 4.40 -6.58 9.74
C ILE A 105 5.41 -6.23 8.66
N ALA A 106 6.18 -5.15 8.84
CA ALA A 106 7.27 -4.78 7.95
C ALA A 106 8.32 -3.94 8.70
N GLU A 107 9.58 -4.11 8.31
CA GLU A 107 10.68 -3.22 8.70
C GLU A 107 11.23 -2.49 7.48
N ASP A 108 11.54 -1.22 7.63
CA ASP A 108 12.30 -0.49 6.61
C ASP A 108 13.80 -0.87 6.66
N ILE A 109 14.52 -0.63 5.56
CA ILE A 109 15.98 -0.76 5.48
C ILE A 109 16.65 0.16 6.50
N PHE A 110 16.04 1.31 6.76
CA PHE A 110 16.44 2.21 7.82
C PHE A 110 15.61 1.92 9.07
N PRO A 111 16.23 1.60 10.22
CA PRO A 111 15.52 1.13 11.42
C PRO A 111 14.61 2.19 12.06
N SER A 112 14.48 3.37 11.47
CA SER A 112 13.60 4.44 11.93
C SER A 112 12.13 4.23 11.57
N GLN A 113 11.79 3.34 10.62
CA GLN A 113 10.42 3.18 10.15
C GLN A 113 10.00 1.71 10.09
N GLN A 114 8.83 1.43 10.63
CA GLN A 114 8.21 0.11 10.67
C GLN A 114 6.75 0.23 10.27
N LEU A 115 6.14 -0.87 9.81
CA LEU A 115 4.69 -1.01 9.73
C LEU A 115 4.20 -1.98 10.78
N ALA A 116 3.11 -1.61 11.45
CA ALA A 116 2.44 -2.47 12.40
C ALA A 116 0.93 -2.52 12.16
N LEU A 117 0.31 -3.66 12.44
CA LEU A 117 -1.14 -3.76 12.62
C LEU A 117 -1.48 -3.31 14.03
N ARG A 118 -2.43 -2.39 14.15
CA ARG A 118 -2.92 -1.90 15.44
C ARG A 118 -4.40 -2.22 15.62
N GLU A 119 -4.70 -2.93 16.70
CA GLU A 119 -6.08 -3.20 17.10
C GLU A 119 -6.82 -1.89 17.42
N ASN A 120 -8.07 -1.82 16.99
CA ASN A 120 -8.97 -0.68 17.21
C ASN A 120 -10.25 -1.12 17.95
N GLY A 121 -10.21 -2.23 18.68
CA GLY A 121 -11.36 -2.84 19.36
C GLY A 121 -11.90 -4.05 18.59
N GLU A 122 -13.19 -4.05 18.26
CA GLU A 122 -13.87 -5.18 17.60
C GLU A 122 -13.74 -5.17 16.06
N ALA A 123 -13.16 -4.13 15.46
CA ALA A 123 -12.98 -4.04 14.02
C ALA A 123 -11.65 -4.66 13.56
N GLU A 124 -11.51 -4.83 12.24
CA GLU A 124 -10.25 -5.24 11.64
C GLU A 124 -9.12 -4.25 12.02
N PRO A 125 -7.91 -4.75 12.30
CA PRO A 125 -6.78 -3.88 12.62
C PRO A 125 -6.45 -2.91 11.49
N THR A 126 -6.02 -1.72 11.91
CA THR A 126 -5.51 -0.68 11.01
C THR A 126 -4.01 -0.84 10.81
N VAL A 127 -3.47 -0.37 9.68
CA VAL A 127 -2.02 -0.36 9.45
C VAL A 127 -1.46 0.99 9.87
N TRP A 128 -0.44 0.98 10.72
CA TRP A 128 0.24 2.16 11.23
C TRP A 128 1.68 2.18 10.74
N ARG A 129 2.16 3.37 10.37
CA ARG A 129 3.59 3.62 10.22
C ARG A 129 4.12 4.05 11.58
N ILE A 130 5.08 3.28 12.06
CA ILE A 130 5.67 3.40 13.38
C ILE A 130 7.08 3.99 13.27
N GLU A 131 7.41 4.88 14.21
CA GLU A 131 8.72 5.47 14.41
C GLU A 131 9.07 5.42 15.91
N GLY A 132 10.33 5.07 16.23
CA GLY A 132 10.83 5.07 17.61
C GLY A 132 10.05 4.15 18.55
N GLU A 133 9.57 4.68 19.69
CA GLU A 133 8.90 3.97 20.78
C GLU A 133 7.45 3.54 20.45
N TRP A 134 7.22 2.92 19.30
CA TRP A 134 5.89 2.48 18.85
C TRP A 134 4.87 3.61 18.68
N GLN A 135 5.37 4.85 18.50
CA GLN A 135 4.56 6.00 18.12
C GLN A 135 4.43 6.03 16.61
N GLY A 136 3.32 6.55 16.10
CA GLY A 136 3.10 6.51 14.67
C GLY A 136 1.84 7.21 14.22
N GLU A 137 1.59 7.08 12.92
CA GLU A 137 0.39 7.59 12.28
C GLU A 137 -0.31 6.50 11.47
N LEU A 138 -1.61 6.68 11.26
CA LEU A 138 -2.39 5.79 10.41
C LEU A 138 -1.81 5.80 8.99
N TYR A 139 -1.53 4.62 8.45
CA TYR A 139 -0.95 4.42 7.13
C TYR A 139 -1.92 3.79 6.14
N ALA A 140 -2.82 2.92 6.63
CA ALA A 140 -3.96 2.41 5.89
C ALA A 140 -5.08 1.98 6.85
N ALA A 141 -6.33 2.11 6.41
CA ALA A 141 -7.49 1.70 7.20
C ALA A 141 -7.60 0.18 7.41
N SER A 142 -6.93 -0.62 6.57
CA SER A 142 -6.84 -2.09 6.70
C SER A 142 -5.64 -2.64 5.93
N LEU A 143 -5.21 -3.86 6.28
CA LEU A 143 -4.18 -4.58 5.52
C LEU A 143 -4.66 -4.90 4.09
N GLU A 144 -5.92 -5.31 3.93
CA GLU A 144 -6.51 -5.54 2.62
C GLU A 144 -6.44 -4.30 1.73
N GLY A 145 -6.91 -3.15 2.24
CA GLY A 145 -6.89 -1.89 1.50
C GLY A 145 -5.47 -1.50 1.08
N LEU A 146 -4.50 -1.71 1.98
CA LEU A 146 -3.09 -1.50 1.68
C LEU A 146 -2.61 -2.40 0.54
N LEU A 147 -2.87 -3.70 0.59
CA LEU A 147 -2.41 -4.65 -0.43
C LEU A 147 -2.96 -4.32 -1.82
N TRP A 148 -4.26 -4.00 -1.91
CA TRP A 148 -4.89 -3.59 -3.16
C TRP A 148 -4.35 -2.26 -3.67
N ARG A 149 -4.12 -1.28 -2.78
CA ARG A 149 -3.46 -0.02 -3.10
C ARG A 149 -2.07 -0.27 -3.70
N ARG A 150 -1.27 -1.14 -3.09
CA ARG A 150 0.07 -1.48 -3.58
C ARG A 150 0.03 -2.20 -4.93
N ALA A 151 -0.94 -3.09 -5.14
CA ALA A 151 -1.15 -3.74 -6.43
C ALA A 151 -1.53 -2.71 -7.52
N PHE A 152 -2.46 -1.80 -7.20
CA PHE A 152 -2.84 -0.70 -8.08
C PHE A 152 -1.65 0.18 -8.46
N MET A 153 -0.85 0.59 -7.48
CA MET A 153 0.29 1.47 -7.70
C MET A 153 1.43 0.80 -8.48
N ASN A 154 1.69 -0.48 -8.24
CA ASN A 154 2.79 -1.18 -8.87
C ASN A 154 2.46 -1.72 -10.25
N TYR A 155 1.21 -2.13 -10.48
CA TYR A 155 0.83 -2.76 -11.73
C TYR A 155 -0.01 -1.85 -12.60
N GLN A 156 -1.07 -1.22 -12.07
CA GLN A 156 -2.00 -0.46 -12.91
C GLN A 156 -1.50 0.94 -13.26
N LEU A 157 -0.99 1.71 -12.29
CA LEU A 157 -0.44 3.05 -12.55
C LEU A 157 0.74 3.01 -13.52
N LYS A 158 1.63 2.01 -13.37
CA LYS A 158 2.82 1.87 -14.19
C LYS A 158 2.55 1.20 -15.55
N PHE A 159 1.36 0.67 -15.79
CA PHE A 159 1.05 0.04 -17.08
C PHE A 159 0.76 1.06 -18.19
N LEU A 160 0.37 2.29 -17.83
CA LEU A 160 0.03 3.32 -18.81
C LEU A 160 1.27 4.08 -19.28
N LYS A 161 1.22 4.56 -20.53
CA LYS A 161 2.39 5.11 -21.24
C LYS A 161 2.98 6.38 -20.62
N ASN A 162 2.13 7.24 -20.08
CA ASN A 162 2.56 8.52 -19.53
C ASN A 162 2.35 8.46 -18.03
N TYR A 163 3.41 8.66 -17.25
CA TYR A 163 3.38 8.61 -15.79
C TYR A 163 4.07 9.85 -15.22
N GLY A 164 3.47 10.45 -14.20
CA GLY A 164 3.99 11.63 -13.54
C GLY A 164 3.72 11.65 -12.05
N TYR A 165 4.49 12.48 -11.38
CA TYR A 165 4.46 12.67 -9.94
C TYR A 165 4.45 14.17 -9.60
N TRP A 166 3.51 14.54 -8.71
CA TRP A 166 3.33 15.89 -8.20
C TRP A 166 3.30 15.91 -6.68
N ILE A 167 3.79 17.00 -6.11
CA ILE A 167 3.64 17.32 -4.68
C ILE A 167 2.62 18.45 -4.55
N ILE A 168 1.63 18.26 -3.66
CA ILE A 168 0.55 19.21 -3.41
C ILE A 168 0.67 19.73 -1.96
N PRO A 169 1.24 20.93 -1.75
CA PRO A 169 1.30 21.58 -0.45
C PRO A 169 0.17 22.63 -0.26
N PRO A 170 -0.35 22.85 0.97
CA PRO A 170 -0.21 22.06 2.20
C PRO A 170 -1.33 21.03 2.38
N MET A 171 -1.24 20.20 3.43
CA MET A 171 -2.16 19.08 3.76
C MET A 171 -3.66 19.41 3.70
N GLN A 172 -4.06 20.66 3.96
CA GLN A 172 -5.46 21.12 3.85
C GLN A 172 -6.05 21.01 2.43
N ILE A 173 -5.20 20.76 1.43
CA ILE A 173 -5.57 20.60 0.02
C ILE A 173 -5.84 19.14 -0.34
N CYS A 174 -5.56 18.15 0.53
CA CYS A 174 -5.78 16.73 0.20
C CYS A 174 -7.26 16.43 -0.14
N GLU A 175 -8.21 16.96 0.62
CA GLU A 175 -9.64 16.85 0.29
C GLU A 175 -10.01 17.62 -0.97
N ALA A 176 -9.41 18.80 -1.20
CA ALA A 176 -9.59 19.52 -2.47
C ALA A 176 -9.03 18.73 -3.67
N ALA A 177 -7.96 17.98 -3.49
CA ALA A 177 -7.39 17.12 -4.51
C ALA A 177 -8.33 15.93 -4.84
N LYS A 178 -8.92 15.31 -3.81
CA LYS A 178 -9.95 14.27 -3.99
C LYS A 178 -11.19 14.81 -4.71
N ASN A 179 -11.67 15.98 -4.31
CA ASN A 179 -12.79 16.65 -4.99
C ASN A 179 -12.47 16.96 -6.46
N LEU A 180 -11.28 17.48 -6.74
CA LEU A 180 -10.83 17.70 -8.11
C LEU A 180 -10.76 16.39 -8.90
N ALA A 181 -10.30 15.28 -8.32
CA ALA A 181 -10.32 13.99 -8.98
C ALA A 181 -11.74 13.59 -9.43
N HIS A 182 -12.73 13.75 -8.55
CA HIS A 182 -14.13 13.51 -8.89
C HIS A 182 -14.65 14.45 -9.98
N GLU A 183 -14.34 15.75 -9.91
CA GLU A 183 -14.71 16.72 -10.95
C GLU A 183 -14.08 16.39 -12.32
N LEU A 184 -12.89 15.80 -12.33
CA LEU A 184 -12.19 15.32 -13.53
C LEU A 184 -12.71 13.96 -14.01
N GLY A 185 -13.72 13.39 -13.35
CA GLY A 185 -14.40 12.15 -13.73
C GLY A 185 -13.73 10.87 -13.24
N PHE A 186 -12.80 10.94 -12.28
CA PHE A 186 -12.27 9.74 -11.65
C PHE A 186 -13.30 9.12 -10.70
N GLN A 187 -13.50 7.82 -10.86
CA GLN A 187 -14.28 6.99 -9.96
C GLN A 187 -13.37 6.46 -8.87
N GLN A 188 -13.73 6.73 -7.61
CA GLN A 188 -13.00 6.23 -6.46
C GLN A 188 -13.12 4.71 -6.38
N LEU A 189 -12.00 4.04 -6.18
CA LEU A 189 -11.93 2.60 -6.00
C LEU A 189 -12.24 2.23 -4.55
N TRP A 190 -12.85 1.07 -4.35
CA TRP A 190 -13.39 0.63 -3.06
C TRP A 190 -12.33 0.48 -1.95
N PHE A 191 -11.06 0.25 -2.32
CA PHE A 191 -9.93 0.15 -1.39
C PHE A 191 -9.27 1.51 -1.09
N SER A 192 -9.84 2.61 -1.58
CA SER A 192 -9.42 3.95 -1.15
C SER A 192 -9.87 4.20 0.29
N ASP A 193 -9.09 4.95 1.04
CA ASP A 193 -9.38 5.30 2.43
C ASP A 193 -9.09 6.78 2.72
N GLU A 194 -9.07 7.16 4.00
CA GLU A 194 -8.81 8.55 4.40
C GLU A 194 -7.38 9.00 4.10
N ILE A 195 -6.43 8.05 4.03
CA ILE A 195 -5.00 8.30 3.78
C ILE A 195 -4.74 8.39 2.28
N VAL A 196 -5.30 7.46 1.49
CA VAL A 196 -5.07 7.39 0.04
C VAL A 196 -6.34 7.28 -0.76
N TYR A 197 -6.49 8.18 -1.72
CA TYR A 197 -7.45 8.06 -2.80
C TYR A 197 -6.82 7.31 -3.97
N CYS A 198 -7.47 6.25 -4.44
CA CYS A 198 -7.18 5.57 -5.69
C CYS A 198 -8.37 5.74 -6.63
N GLY A 199 -8.15 6.34 -7.79
CA GLY A 199 -9.19 6.63 -8.77
C GLY A 199 -8.86 6.09 -10.14
N GLU A 200 -9.90 5.65 -10.85
CA GLU A 200 -9.80 5.30 -12.25
C GLU A 200 -10.80 6.05 -13.12
N ARG A 201 -10.39 6.28 -14.36
CA ARG A 201 -11.20 6.84 -15.43
C ARG A 201 -10.70 6.22 -16.71
N GLU A 202 -11.56 5.75 -17.60
CA GLU A 202 -11.25 5.05 -18.88
C GLU A 202 -9.74 4.83 -19.17
N ASP A 203 -9.04 5.86 -19.63
CA ASP A 203 -7.64 5.86 -20.07
C ASP A 203 -6.62 6.45 -19.08
N ALA A 204 -7.02 6.72 -17.84
CA ALA A 204 -6.26 7.39 -16.79
C ALA A 204 -6.39 6.71 -15.41
N ARG A 205 -5.33 6.80 -14.61
CA ARG A 205 -5.27 6.31 -13.23
C ARG A 205 -4.65 7.37 -12.35
N LEU A 206 -5.21 7.56 -11.16
CA LEU A 206 -4.78 8.60 -10.23
C LEU A 206 -4.69 8.02 -8.83
N THR A 207 -3.61 8.32 -8.13
CA THR A 207 -3.51 8.17 -6.68
C THR A 207 -3.18 9.50 -6.04
N ILE A 208 -3.84 9.79 -4.92
CA ILE A 208 -3.52 10.93 -4.06
C ILE A 208 -3.23 10.36 -2.67
N ASP A 209 -1.97 10.42 -2.27
CA ASP A 209 -1.44 9.80 -1.05
C ASP A 209 -1.04 10.89 -0.04
N ARG A 210 -1.61 10.85 1.16
CA ARG A 210 -1.38 11.85 2.21
C ARG A 210 -0.08 11.57 2.96
N TYR A 211 0.66 12.63 3.25
CA TYR A 211 1.80 12.60 4.17
C TYR A 211 1.78 13.84 5.09
N SER A 212 2.67 13.88 6.08
CA SER A 212 2.70 14.94 7.11
C SER A 212 2.82 16.37 6.56
N GLY A 213 3.37 16.56 5.36
CA GLY A 213 3.54 17.88 4.73
C GLY A 213 2.52 18.24 3.63
N GLY A 214 1.65 17.33 3.22
CA GLY A 214 0.82 17.53 2.02
C GLY A 214 0.24 16.24 1.46
N CYS A 215 0.07 16.22 0.14
CA CYS A 215 -0.27 15.03 -0.60
C CYS A 215 0.66 14.83 -1.80
N HIS A 216 0.95 13.57 -2.12
CA HIS A 216 1.56 13.14 -3.37
C HIS A 216 0.46 12.78 -4.35
N ALA A 217 0.53 13.27 -5.59
CA ALA A 217 -0.34 12.82 -6.66
C ALA A 217 0.48 12.07 -7.72
N TYR A 218 0.06 10.85 -8.02
CA TYR A 218 0.61 10.05 -9.10
C TYR A 218 -0.47 9.89 -10.15
N LEU A 219 -0.21 10.39 -11.35
CA LEU A 219 -1.12 10.31 -12.47
C LEU A 219 -0.47 9.48 -13.57
N SER A 220 -1.23 8.55 -14.13
CA SER A 220 -0.86 7.93 -15.38
C SER A 220 -1.99 7.93 -16.39
N THR A 221 -1.64 8.03 -17.67
CA THR A 221 -2.61 8.05 -18.77
C THR A 221 -2.05 7.36 -20.01
N GLN A 222 -2.95 6.88 -20.87
CA GLN A 222 -2.57 6.34 -22.17
C GLN A 222 -2.19 7.44 -23.17
N ASN A 223 -2.83 8.61 -23.09
CA ASN A 223 -2.68 9.73 -24.02
C ASN A 223 -1.88 10.89 -23.41
N LYS A 224 -0.82 11.31 -24.11
CA LYS A 224 0.06 12.41 -23.67
C LYS A 224 -0.68 13.75 -23.54
N SER A 225 -1.58 14.08 -24.45
CA SER A 225 -2.37 15.32 -24.37
C SER A 225 -3.26 15.33 -23.13
N GLU A 226 -3.81 14.17 -22.77
CA GLU A 226 -4.65 14.05 -21.58
C GLU A 226 -3.82 14.12 -20.30
N PHE A 227 -2.63 13.51 -20.30
CA PHE A 227 -1.66 13.66 -19.22
C PHE A 227 -1.32 15.14 -18.96
N GLU A 228 -1.00 15.89 -20.01
CA GLU A 228 -0.65 17.32 -19.92
C GLU A 228 -1.84 18.15 -19.43
N ASN A 229 -3.05 17.87 -19.92
CA ASN A 229 -4.27 18.54 -19.48
C ASN A 229 -4.53 18.32 -17.99
N LEU A 230 -4.62 17.05 -17.55
CA LEU A 230 -4.86 16.71 -16.15
C LEU A 230 -3.76 17.24 -15.23
N GLY A 231 -2.49 17.09 -15.63
CA GLY A 231 -1.35 17.64 -14.90
C GLY A 231 -1.44 19.16 -14.73
N THR A 232 -1.84 19.88 -15.80
CA THR A 232 -2.07 21.33 -15.75
C THR A 232 -3.19 21.70 -14.77
N ARG A 233 -4.25 20.88 -14.68
CA ARG A 233 -5.34 21.09 -13.70
C ARG A 233 -4.85 20.92 -12.28
N LEU A 234 -4.04 19.90 -11.99
CA LEU A 234 -3.41 19.72 -10.68
C LEU A 234 -2.56 20.94 -10.30
N VAL A 235 -1.73 21.43 -11.22
CA VAL A 235 -0.88 22.61 -11.00
C VAL A 235 -1.73 23.87 -10.74
N ASN A 236 -2.68 24.17 -11.61
CA ASN A 236 -3.41 25.44 -11.55
C ASN A 236 -4.40 25.50 -10.39
N GLN A 237 -5.03 24.38 -10.02
CA GLN A 237 -6.09 24.37 -9.01
C GLN A 237 -5.58 24.01 -7.62
N LEU A 238 -4.54 23.17 -7.53
CA LEU A 238 -3.99 22.70 -6.26
C LEU A 238 -2.62 23.29 -5.94
N LYS A 239 -2.08 24.17 -6.80
CA LYS A 239 -0.71 24.68 -6.72
C LYS A 239 0.32 23.55 -6.68
N ALA A 240 -0.01 22.43 -7.33
CA ALA A 240 0.84 21.26 -7.33
C ALA A 240 2.18 21.57 -8.01
N LYS A 241 3.28 21.08 -7.43
CA LYS A 241 4.62 21.13 -8.04
C LYS A 241 4.88 19.82 -8.74
N TYR A 242 5.09 19.87 -10.06
CA TYR A 242 5.55 18.72 -10.81
C TYR A 242 6.98 18.37 -10.40
N VAL A 243 7.21 17.10 -10.05
CA VAL A 243 8.52 16.61 -9.62
C VAL A 243 9.21 15.87 -10.75
N GLY A 244 8.46 15.09 -11.54
CA GLY A 244 9.01 14.40 -12.69
C GLY A 244 8.08 13.34 -13.27
N SER A 245 8.51 12.81 -14.42
CA SER A 245 7.94 11.65 -15.09
C SER A 245 9.01 10.58 -15.20
N ARG A 246 8.61 9.32 -15.09
CA ARG A 246 9.38 8.22 -15.68
C ARG A 246 8.70 7.86 -16.99
N SER A 247 9.40 8.07 -18.10
CA SER A 247 9.08 7.34 -19.32
C SER A 247 9.54 5.91 -19.07
N ILE A 248 8.60 4.98 -19.02
CA ILE A 248 8.88 3.55 -18.89
C ILE A 248 9.38 3.02 -20.24
#